data_AF-A0AAW4YCS3-F1
#
_entry.id   AF-A0AAW4YCS3-F1
#
_cell.length_a   1.000
_cell.length_b   1.000
_cell.length_c   1.000
_cell.angle_alpha   90.00
_cell.angle_beta   90.00
_cell.angle_gamma   90.00
#
_symmetry.space_group_name_H-M   'P 1'
#
loop_
_entity.id
_entity.type
_entity.pdbx_description
1 polymer ?
#
loop_
_entity_poly.entity_id
_entity_poly.type
_entity_poly.pdbx_seq_one_letter_code
_entity_poly.pdbx_strand_id
1 'polypeptide(L)' 'MKMIDVLLKNISQVVLISNKWTGLFILIGLFVADWTVGLAAMIGSIIAYAFARYINYSEAEINDGLAGFNPVLTAIALT' A
#
# COMPACT_ATOMS: atom_id res chain seq x y z
N MET A 1 -1.80 -13.63 8.45
CA MET A 1 -3.01 -12.89 8.00
C MET A 1 -2.90 -11.37 8.16
N LYS A 2 -2.25 -10.85 9.21
CA LYS A 2 -2.06 -9.39 9.42
C LYS A 2 -1.27 -8.67 8.32
N MET A 3 -0.21 -9.29 7.78
CA MET A 3 0.63 -8.64 6.77
C MET A 3 -0.14 -8.28 5.48
N ILE A 4 -0.89 -9.23 4.91
CA ILE A 4 -1.68 -8.99 3.69
C ILE A 4 -2.74 -7.90 3.93
N ASP A 5 -3.36 -7.87 5.12
CA ASP A 5 -4.30 -6.80 5.50
C ASP A 5 -3.63 -5.42 5.44
N VAL A 6 -2.43 -5.28 6.02
CA VAL A 6 -1.68 -4.01 5.97
C VAL A 6 -1.25 -3.65 4.55
N LEU A 7 -0.73 -4.62 3.78
CA LEU A 7 -0.28 -4.34 2.40
C LEU A 7 -1.42 -3.82 1.51
N LEU A 8 -2.62 -4.37 1.69
CA LEU A 8 -3.81 -3.90 0.98
C LEU A 8 -4.31 -2.56 1.54
N LYS A 9 -4.26 -2.35 2.85
CA LYS A 9 -4.62 -1.07 3.46
C LYS A 9 -3.70 0.07 3.06
N ASN A 10 -2.40 -0.19 2.90
CA ASN A 10 -1.45 0.79 2.35
C ASN A 10 -1.93 1.36 1.00
N ILE A 11 -2.48 0.49 0.15
CA ILE A 11 -3.00 0.86 -1.17
C ILE A 11 -4.35 1.59 -1.04
N SER A 12 -5.25 1.14 -0.15
CA SER A 12 -6.53 1.84 0.06
C SER A 12 -6.37 3.21 0.70
N GLN A 13 -5.33 3.42 1.49
CA GLN A 13 -5.04 4.72 2.11
C GLN A 13 -4.62 5.79 1.11
N VAL A 14 -4.28 5.43 -0.14
CA VAL A 14 -4.09 6.40 -1.23
C VAL A 14 -5.35 7.25 -1.46
N VAL A 15 -6.53 6.68 -1.18
CA VAL A 15 -7.82 7.38 -1.23
C VAL A 15 -8.42 7.62 0.17
N LEU A 16 -7.56 7.58 1.20
CA LEU A 16 -7.93 7.84 2.61
C LEU A 16 -8.95 6.85 3.19
N ILE A 17 -8.91 5.59 2.73
CA ILE A 17 -9.78 4.52 3.24
C ILE A 17 -8.91 3.44 3.90
N SER A 18 -9.20 3.06 5.15
CA SER A 18 -8.57 1.93 5.83
C SER A 18 -9.37 0.63 5.64
N ASN A 19 -9.31 0.03 4.43
CA ASN A 19 -10.03 -1.20 4.14
C ASN A 19 -9.29 -2.07 3.11
N LYS A 20 -8.89 -3.27 3.51
CA LYS A 20 -8.18 -4.22 2.64
C LYS A 20 -8.92 -4.59 1.35
N TRP A 21 -10.26 -4.62 1.37
CA TRP A 21 -11.04 -4.99 0.18
C TRP A 21 -11.04 -3.85 -0.82
N THR A 22 -11.17 -2.60 -0.35
CA THR A 22 -10.96 -1.41 -1.19
C THR A 22 -9.56 -1.44 -1.82
N GLY A 23 -8.53 -1.75 -1.04
CA GLY A 23 -7.15 -1.87 -1.53
C GLY A 23 -6.98 -2.97 -2.57
N LEU A 24 -7.63 -4.11 -2.38
CA LEU A 24 -7.63 -5.21 -3.35
C LEU A 24 -8.27 -4.79 -4.68
N PHE A 25 -9.44 -4.13 -4.64
CA PHE A 25 -10.09 -3.67 -5.87
C PHE A 25 -9.29 -2.58 -6.58
N ILE A 26 -8.67 -1.66 -5.84
CA ILE A 26 -7.74 -0.67 -6.41
C ILE A 26 -6.58 -1.39 -7.09
N LEU A 27 -5.95 -2.35 -6.40
CA LEU A 27 -4.81 -3.09 -6.95
C LEU A 27 -5.17 -3.84 -8.24
N ILE A 28 -6.33 -4.51 -8.28
CA ILE A 28 -6.84 -5.16 -9.49
C ILE A 28 -7.03 -4.11 -10.60
N GLY A 29 -7.63 -2.96 -10.29
CA GLY A 29 -7.81 -1.86 -11.23
C GLY A 29 -6.49 -1.35 -11.81
N LEU A 30 -5.44 -1.24 -10.98
CA LEU A 30 -4.09 -0.87 -11.42
C LEU A 30 -3.52 -1.92 -12.38
N PHE A 31 -3.61 -3.22 -12.07
CA PHE A 31 -3.15 -4.29 -12.97
C PHE A 31 -3.91 -4.35 -14.30
N VAL A 32 -5.21 -4.03 -14.29
CA VAL A 32 -6.02 -3.95 -15.51
C VAL A 32 -5.62 -2.75 -16.37
N ALA A 33 -5.26 -1.62 -15.74
CA ALA A 33 -4.80 -0.43 -16.44
C ALA A 33 -3.39 -0.61 -17.02
N ASP A 34 -2.43 -1.04 -16.20
CA ASP A 34 -1.07 -1.37 -16.61
C ASP A 34 -0.42 -2.32 -15.57
N TRP A 35 0.13 -3.44 -16.04
CA TRP A 35 0.71 -4.45 -15.15
C TRP A 35 1.95 -3.94 -14.39
N THR A 36 2.71 -3.01 -14.96
CA THR A 36 3.89 -2.40 -14.33
C THR A 36 3.47 -1.49 -13.18
N VAL A 37 2.40 -0.72 -13.35
CA VAL A 37 1.81 0.13 -12.30
C VAL A 37 1.28 -0.71 -11.15
N GLY A 38 0.56 -1.79 -11.44
CA GLY A 38 0.09 -2.75 -10.43
C GLY A 38 1.24 -3.36 -9.62
N LEU A 39 2.32 -3.75 -10.31
CA LEU A 39 3.52 -4.28 -9.66
C LEU A 39 4.24 -3.24 -8.80
N ALA A 40 4.38 -2.01 -9.28
CA ALA A 40 4.99 -0.92 -8.54
C ALA A 40 4.20 -0.58 -7.27
N ALA A 41 2.87 -0.56 -7.33
CA ALA A 41 2.02 -0.39 -6.15
C ALA A 41 2.26 -1.49 -5.10
N MET A 42 2.38 -2.75 -5.51
CA MET A 42 2.71 -3.85 -4.61
C MET A 42 4.09 -3.68 -3.97
N ILE A 43 5.11 -3.36 -4.78
CA ILE A 43 6.48 -3.18 -4.31
C ILE A 43 6.57 -2.00 -3.32
N GLY A 44 5.96 -0.86 -3.65
CA GLY A 44 5.90 0.31 -2.76
C GLY A 44 5.25 -0.02 -1.42
N SER A 45 4.16 -0.79 -1.44
CA SER A 45 3.47 -1.26 -0.22
C SER A 45 4.35 -2.21 0.62
N ILE A 46 5.08 -3.13 -0.02
CA ILE A 46 6.00 -4.07 0.66
C ILE A 46 7.16 -3.31 1.31
N ILE A 47 7.78 -2.38 0.58
CA ILE A 47 8.85 -1.53 1.09
C ILE A 47 8.35 -0.72 2.29
N ALA A 48 7.17 -0.10 2.18
CA ALA A 48 6.58 0.63 3.30
C ALA A 48 6.43 -0.24 4.54
N TYR A 49 5.80 -1.42 4.42
CA TYR A 49 5.60 -2.32 5.54
C TYR A 49 6.92 -2.80 6.17
N ALA A 50 7.93 -3.08 5.35
CA ALA A 50 9.25 -3.52 5.82
C ALA A 50 9.97 -2.43 6.62
N PHE A 51 9.88 -1.18 6.17
CA PHE A 51 10.59 -0.06 6.78
C PHE A 51 9.80 0.69 7.85
N ALA A 52 8.47 0.58 7.89
CA ALA A 52 7.64 1.41 8.78
C ALA A 52 8.01 1.28 10.27
N ARG A 53 8.40 0.07 10.73
CA ARG A 53 8.85 -0.14 12.11
C ARG A 53 10.17 0.55 12.46
N TYR A 54 10.98 0.86 11.46
CA TYR A 54 12.25 1.56 11.62
C TYR A 54 12.10 3.08 11.48
N ILE A 55 10.94 3.57 11.01
CA ILE A 55 10.69 4.98 10.70
C ILE A 55 9.52 5.49 11.56
N ASN A 56 9.71 5.54 12.89
CA ASN A 56 8.85 6.22 13.89
C ASN A 56 7.31 6.11 13.75
N TYR A 57 6.79 5.13 13.00
CA TYR A 57 5.35 4.87 12.93
C TYR A 57 4.95 3.97 14.09
N SER A 58 3.84 4.31 14.72
CA SER A 58 3.21 3.43 15.71
C SER A 58 2.63 2.18 15.04
N GLU A 59 2.52 1.08 15.79
CA GLU A 59 1.87 -0.13 15.29
C GLU A 59 0.41 0.14 14.86
N ALA A 60 -0.29 1.09 15.47
CA ALA A 60 -1.64 1.47 15.06
C ALA A 60 -1.65 2.09 13.66
N GLU A 61 -0.75 3.03 13.38
CA GLU A 61 -0.61 3.68 12.06
C GLU A 61 -0.20 2.68 10.98
N ILE A 62 0.69 1.75 11.30
CA ILE A 62 1.08 0.66 10.39
C ILE A 62 -0.14 -0.23 10.08
N ASN A 63 -0.89 -0.63 11.11
CA ASN A 63 -2.06 -1.51 10.93
C ASN A 63 -3.23 -0.84 10.20
N ASP A 64 -3.26 0.49 10.18
CA ASP A 64 -4.23 1.30 9.43
C ASP A 64 -3.76 1.61 8.00
N GLY A 65 -2.51 1.28 7.65
CA GLY A 65 -1.91 1.50 6.34
C GLY A 65 -1.34 2.91 6.10
N LEU A 66 -1.31 3.77 7.14
CA LEU A 66 -0.90 5.16 7.03
C LEU A 66 0.58 5.33 6.67
N ALA A 67 1.42 4.36 7.03
CA ALA A 67 2.83 4.35 6.65
C ALA A 67 3.05 4.05 5.15
N GLY A 68 2.02 3.55 4.43
CA GLY A 68 2.19 2.96 3.10
C GLY A 68 1.65 3.75 1.91
N PHE A 69 0.74 4.69 2.10
CA PHE A 69 0.13 5.40 0.96
C PHE A 69 1.16 6.21 0.15
N ASN A 70 2.07 6.92 0.84
CA ASN A 70 3.11 7.73 0.20
C ASN A 70 4.09 6.86 -0.59
N PRO A 71 4.72 5.81 -0.02
CA PRO A 71 5.58 4.90 -0.78
C PRO A 71 4.89 4.23 -1.98
N VAL A 72 3.60 3.87 -1.86
CA VAL A 72 2.82 3.31 -2.98
C VAL A 72 2.71 4.32 -4.13
N LEU A 73 2.32 5.57 -3.84
CA LEU A 73 2.25 6.63 -4.84
C LEU A 73 3.61 6.93 -5.47
N THR A 74 4.67 6.99 -4.65
CA THR A 74 6.03 7.20 -5.14
C THR A 74 6.47 6.09 -6.09
N ALA A 75 6.19 4.83 -5.77
CA ALA A 75 6.55 3.71 -6.64
C ALA A 75 5.79 3.74 -7.97
N ILE A 76 4.49 4.03 -7.94
CA ILE A 76 3.67 4.20 -9.14
C ILE A 76 4.17 5.37 -10.00
N ALA A 77 4.61 6.47 -9.39
CA ALA A 77 5.12 7.63 -10.14
C ALA A 77 6.46 7.37 -10.87
N LEU A 78 7.15 6.26 -10.57
CA LEU A 78 8.43 5.89 -11.17
C LEU A 78 8.32 4.88 -12.32
N THR A 79 7.10 4.43 -12.64
CA THR A 79 6.82 3.58 -13.82
C THR A 79 6.40 4.43 -15.00
#